data_AF-A0A0M1NJ03-F1
#
_entry.id   AF-A0A0M1NJ03-F1
#
_cell.length_a   1.000
_cell.length_b   1.000
_cell.length_c   1.000
_cell.angle_alpha   90.00
_cell.angle_beta   90.00
_cell.angle_gamma   90.00
#
_symmetry.space_group_name_H-M   'P 1'
#
loop_
_entity.id
_entity.type
_entity.pdbx_description
1 polymer ?
#
loop_
_entity_poly.entity_id
_entity_poly.type
_entity_poly.pdbx_seq_one_letter_code
_entity_poly.pdbx_strand_id
1 'polypeptide(L)' 'MLSRLKSLFQDRCPDCEQKLVSRQEAMATIKHCPDHHYTEEIYNQLGVTIVYHLSEDDD' A
#
# COMPACT_ATOMS: atom_id res chain seq x y z
N MET A 1 -17.91 -1.26 17.21
CA MET A 1 -17.88 -1.63 15.77
C MET A 1 -17.14 -0.56 14.96
N LEU A 2 -15.82 -0.42 15.13
CA LEU A 2 -15.01 0.63 14.49
C LEU A 2 -14.17 0.11 13.30
N SER A 3 -14.39 -1.14 12.88
CA SER A 3 -13.57 -1.82 11.86
C SER A 3 -13.75 -1.30 10.43
N ARG A 4 -14.61 -0.29 10.21
CA ARG A 4 -14.89 0.27 8.87
C ARG A 4 -14.11 1.54 8.54
N LEU A 5 -13.44 2.19 9.51
CA LEU A 5 -12.56 3.32 9.19
C LEU A 5 -11.21 2.88 8.62
N LYS A 6 -10.73 1.66 8.93
CA LYS A 6 -9.46 1.14 8.38
C LYS A 6 -9.45 1.05 6.86
N SER A 7 -10.60 0.82 6.24
CA SER A 7 -10.71 0.71 4.78
C SER A 7 -10.44 2.03 4.05
N LEU A 8 -10.64 3.19 4.70
CA LEU A 8 -10.37 4.49 4.09
C LEU A 8 -8.89 4.90 4.20
N PHE A 9 -8.20 4.40 5.22
CA PHE A 9 -6.75 4.58 5.37
C PHE A 9 -5.95 3.62 4.48
N GLN A 10 -6.55 2.51 4.05
CA GLN A 10 -5.88 1.53 3.17
C GLN A 10 -5.64 2.04 1.74
N ASP A 11 -6.25 3.18 1.38
CA ASP A 11 -6.02 3.90 0.12
C ASP A 11 -5.15 5.15 0.32
N ARG A 12 -4.57 5.38 1.51
CA ARG A 12 -3.70 6.52 1.77
C ARG A 12 -2.35 6.07 2.29
N CYS A 13 -1.30 6.76 1.86
CA CYS A 13 0.03 6.56 2.39
C CYS A 13 0.04 6.95 3.88
N PRO A 14 0.59 6.10 4.77
CA PRO A 14 0.67 6.41 6.19
C PRO A 14 1.59 7.60 6.51
N ASP A 15 2.57 7.89 5.65
CA ASP A 15 3.59 8.91 5.88
C ASP A 15 3.19 10.30 5.35
N CYS A 16 2.62 10.37 4.15
CA CYS A 16 2.25 11.66 3.53
C CYS A 16 0.75 11.87 3.35
N GLU A 17 -0.08 10.92 3.82
CA GLU A 17 -1.55 10.92 3.72
C GLU A 17 -2.11 11.04 2.28
N GLN A 18 -1.24 10.98 1.26
CA GLN A 18 -1.61 11.03 -0.14
C GLN A 18 -2.35 9.76 -0.56
N LYS A 19 -3.25 9.89 -1.54
CA LYS A 19 -3.96 8.74 -2.08
C LYS A 19 -2.99 7.81 -2.79
N LEU A 20 -3.02 6.53 -2.43
CA LEU A 20 -2.25 5.48 -3.10
C LEU A 20 -2.76 5.31 -4.54
N VAL A 21 -1.82 5.17 -5.46
CA VAL A 21 -2.07 4.88 -6.86
C VAL A 21 -2.11 3.36 -7.01
N SER A 22 -3.29 2.83 -7.31
CA SER A 22 -3.48 1.41 -7.60
C SER A 22 -3.22 1.14 -9.08
N ARG A 23 -2.36 0.17 -9.35
CA ARG A 23 -2.05 -0.39 -10.66
C ARG A 23 -2.32 -1.88 -10.64
N GLN A 24 -3.16 -2.34 -11.55
CA GLN A 24 -3.45 -3.76 -11.72
C GLN A 24 -2.49 -4.35 -12.76
N GLU A 25 -1.68 -5.31 -12.32
CA GLU A 25 -0.78 -6.11 -13.15
C GLU A 25 -1.42 -7.48 -13.44
N ALA A 26 -0.83 -8.24 -14.36
CA ALA A 26 -1.37 -9.55 -14.78
C ALA A 26 -1.51 -10.57 -13.62
N MET A 27 -0.66 -10.45 -12.60
CA MET A 27 -0.60 -11.41 -11.48
C MET A 27 -0.70 -10.76 -10.09
N ALA A 28 -0.72 -9.43 -10.02
CA ALA A 28 -0.70 -8.69 -8.77
C ALA A 28 -1.50 -7.39 -8.86
N THR A 29 -1.99 -6.91 -7.72
CA THR A 29 -2.46 -5.53 -7.57
C THR A 29 -1.41 -4.76 -6.79
N ILE A 30 -0.79 -3.78 -7.43
CA ILE A 30 0.24 -2.94 -6.82
C ILE A 30 -0.41 -1.61 -6.43
N LYS A 31 -0.27 -1.19 -5.19
CA LYS A 31 -0.64 0.15 -4.73
C LYS A 31 0.62 0.85 -4.25
N HIS A 32 0.95 1.99 -4.80
CA HIS A 32 2.12 2.75 -4.37
C HIS A 32 1.75 4.19 -4.08
N CYS A 33 2.48 4.79 -3.16
CA CYS A 33 2.44 6.22 -2.92
C CYS A 33 3.15 6.95 -4.08
N PRO A 34 2.61 8.06 -4.60
CA PRO A 34 3.30 8.86 -5.62
C PRO A 34 4.69 9.34 -5.17
N ASP A 35 4.85 9.63 -3.88
CA ASP A 35 6.15 10.01 -3.27
C ASP A 35 7.01 8.79 -2.88
N HIS A 36 6.59 7.58 -3.23
CA HIS A 36 7.33 6.32 -3.01
C HIS A 36 7.65 5.96 -1.55
N HIS A 37 7.00 6.58 -0.56
CA HIS A 37 7.19 6.22 0.86
C HIS A 37 6.62 4.85 1.24
N TYR A 38 5.52 4.45 0.56
CA TYR A 38 4.77 3.22 0.86
C TYR A 38 4.36 2.52 -0.43
N THR A 39 4.55 1.20 -0.49
CA THR A 39 4.08 0.34 -1.59
C THR A 39 3.52 -0.97 -1.07
N GLU A 40 2.40 -1.43 -1.62
CA GLU A 40 1.69 -2.68 -1.30
C GLU A 40 1.53 -3.50 -2.59
N GLU A 41 2.00 -4.74 -2.61
CA GLU A 41 1.81 -5.68 -3.72
C GLU A 41 0.95 -6.86 -3.26
N ILE A 42 -0.22 -7.01 -3.87
CA ILE A 42 -1.21 -8.03 -3.52
C ILE A 42 -1.21 -9.11 -4.59
N TYR A 43 -0.67 -10.28 -4.26
CA TYR A 43 -0.66 -11.47 -5.11
C TYR A 43 -1.85 -12.36 -4.75
N ASN A 44 -3.03 -12.02 -5.27
CA ASN A 44 -4.28 -12.74 -4.98
C ASN A 44 -4.21 -14.24 -5.28
N GLN A 45 -3.44 -14.64 -6.31
CA GLN A 45 -3.27 -16.05 -6.68
C GLN A 45 -2.48 -16.86 -5.63
N LEU A 46 -1.63 -16.19 -4.87
CA LEU A 46 -0.81 -16.78 -3.82
C LEU A 46 -1.37 -16.53 -2.41
N GLY A 47 -2.35 -15.62 -2.28
CA GLY A 47 -2.86 -15.17 -0.99
C GLY A 47 -1.82 -14.39 -0.18
N VAL A 48 -0.86 -13.75 -0.85
CA VAL A 48 0.26 -13.03 -0.23
C VAL A 48 0.12 -11.53 -0.49
N THR A 49 0.40 -10.72 0.53
CA THR A 49 0.56 -9.27 0.41
C THR A 49 1.96 -8.89 0.87
N ILE A 50 2.70 -8.18 0.03
CA ILE A 50 4.03 -7.65 0.34
C ILE A 50 3.87 -6.15 0.57
N VAL A 51 4.45 -5.63 1.64
CA VAL A 51 4.38 -4.21 1.98
C VAL A 51 5.80 -3.67 2.15
N TYR A 52 6.10 -2.62 1.40
CA TYR A 52 7.35 -1.89 1.42
C TYR A 52 7.12 -0.55 2.10
N HIS A 53 7.92 -0.25 3.12
CA HIS A 53 7.99 1.04 3.78
C HIS A 53 9.43 1.53 3.65
N LEU A 54 9.64 2.74 3.12
CA LEU A 54 10.92 3.42 3.32
C LEU A 54 10.93 3.92 4.77
N SER A 55 11.64 3.22 5.66
CA SER A 55 11.99 3.76 6.98
C SER A 55 13.20 4.67 6.83
N GLU A 56 13.13 5.88 7.40
CA GLU A 56 14.24 6.86 7.44
C GLU A 56 15.46 6.39 8.27
N ASP A 57 15.57 5.09 8.59
CA ASP A 57 16.57 4.50 9.49
C ASP A 57 17.77 3.85 8.77
N ASP A 58 17.94 4.05 7.45
CA ASP A 58 19.09 3.56 6.66
C ASP A 58 20.18 4.63 6.43
N ASP A 59 20.63 5.32 7.50
CA ASP A 59 21.85 6.16 7.51
C ASP A 59 22.87 5.69 8.59
#